data_AF-A0A1Z9SB34-F1
#
_entry.id   AF-A0A1Z9SB34-F1
#
_cell.length_a   1.000
_cell.length_b   1.000
_cell.length_c   1.000
_cell.angle_alpha   90.00
_cell.angle_beta   90.00
_cell.angle_gamma   90.00
#
_symmetry.space_group_name_H-M   'P 1'
#
loop_
_entity.id
_entity.type
_entity.pdbx_description
1 polymer ?
#
loop_
_entity_poly.entity_id
_entity_poly.type
_entity_poly.pdbx_seq_one_letter_code
_entity_poly.pdbx_strand_id
1 'polypeptide(L)'
;MKKLFLILLLLAPLTDTFSQQDVFLTARDSIKLKKFGIDILQDEITINKFQLENILFHDRRYKVNKAFNIFFKVLAAPYVILGVASFASMGRTPTGWRGLNVLAGVVGLGLGGAGYGISRPFRRGSLKNKFFRDRIVQRILNESN
;
A
#
# COMPACT_ATOMS: atom_id res chain seq x y z
N MET A 1 -25.80 6.87 4.16
CA MET A 1 -25.53 5.71 3.28
C MET A 1 -24.71 6.04 2.03
N LYS A 2 -24.96 7.15 1.31
CA LYS A 2 -24.20 7.52 0.08
C LYS A 2 -22.67 7.65 0.25
N LYS A 3 -22.18 8.09 1.41
CA LYS A 3 -20.73 8.23 1.70
C LYS A 3 -20.00 6.88 1.90
N LEU A 4 -20.71 5.86 2.43
CA LEU A 4 -20.16 4.50 2.56
C LEU A 4 -20.02 3.82 1.19
N PHE A 5 -20.95 4.11 0.27
CA PHE A 5 -20.89 3.62 -1.11
C PHE A 5 -19.65 4.15 -1.86
N LEU A 6 -19.26 5.41 -1.64
CA LEU A 6 -18.04 5.99 -2.20
C LEU A 6 -16.76 5.31 -1.69
N ILE A 7 -16.73 4.90 -0.42
CA ILE A 7 -15.60 4.15 0.15
C ILE A 7 -15.56 2.72 -0.42
N LEU A 8 -16.72 2.08 -0.61
CA LEU A 8 -16.84 0.78 -1.28
C LEU A 8 -16.42 0.84 -2.75
N LEU A 9 -16.70 1.94 -3.44
CA LEU A 9 -16.33 2.16 -4.84
C LEU A 9 -14.83 2.51 -4.99
N LEU A 10 -14.20 3.11 -3.98
CA LEU A 10 -12.74 3.28 -3.89
C LEU A 10 -12.00 1.98 -3.53
N LEU A 11 -12.70 0.97 -2.99
CA LEU A 11 -12.18 -0.38 -2.78
C LEU A 11 -12.41 -1.30 -4.00
N ALA A 12 -13.23 -0.90 -4.97
CA ALA A 12 -13.47 -1.64 -6.21
C ALA A 12 -12.21 -1.94 -7.06
N PRO A 13 -11.10 -1.16 -7.09
CA PRO A 13 -9.90 -1.59 -7.80
C PRO A 13 -9.16 -2.76 -7.12
N LEU A 14 -9.68 -3.30 -6.00
CA LEU A 14 -9.14 -4.51 -5.36
C LEU A 14 -9.75 -5.81 -5.89
N THR A 15 -10.90 -5.76 -6.60
CA THR A 15 -11.50 -6.96 -7.17
C THR A 15 -10.72 -7.37 -8.40
N ASP A 16 -10.20 -8.59 -8.36
CA ASP A 16 -9.43 -9.25 -9.40
C ASP A 16 -10.28 -9.44 -10.67
N THR A 17 -10.38 -8.40 -11.49
CA THR A 17 -10.68 -8.59 -12.90
C THR A 17 -9.41 -9.07 -13.59
N PHE A 18 -9.12 -10.36 -13.41
CA PHE A 18 -8.44 -11.14 -14.44
C PHE A 18 -9.30 -11.04 -15.70
N SER A 19 -9.01 -10.05 -16.53
CA SER A 19 -9.54 -9.99 -17.87
C SER A 19 -8.57 -10.76 -18.75
N GLN A 20 -8.94 -12.00 -19.06
CA GLN A 20 -8.45 -12.77 -20.22
C GLN A 20 -8.87 -12.09 -21.55
N GLN A 21 -8.72 -10.76 -21.67
CA GLN A 21 -8.88 -10.07 -22.94
C GLN A 21 -7.57 -9.40 -23.26
N ASP A 22 -7.09 -9.65 -24.47
CA ASP A 22 -5.86 -9.17 -25.07
C ASP A 22 -5.49 -7.73 -24.68
N VAL A 23 -4.83 -7.57 -23.52
CA VAL A 23 -4.25 -6.30 -23.13
C VAL A 23 -2.99 -6.14 -23.97
N PHE A 24 -3.08 -5.29 -24.99
CA PHE A 24 -1.92 -4.78 -25.69
C PHE A 24 -1.00 -4.10 -24.68
N LEU A 25 0.24 -4.59 -24.58
CA LEU A 25 1.30 -3.93 -23.81
C LEU A 25 1.44 -2.51 -24.36
N THR A 26 0.95 -1.53 -23.60
CA THR A 26 0.97 -0.14 -24.04
C THR A 26 2.42 0.38 -23.96
N ALA A 27 2.81 1.35 -24.80
CA ALA A 27 4.15 1.95 -24.78
C ALA A 27 4.60 2.49 -23.40
N ARG A 28 3.65 2.76 -22.49
CA ARG A 28 3.95 3.15 -21.11
C ARG A 28 4.41 1.98 -20.23
N ASP A 29 3.97 0.77 -20.54
CA ASP A 29 4.33 -0.43 -19.78
C ASP A 29 5.70 -0.95 -20.23
N SER A 30 6.05 -0.84 -21.51
CA SER A 30 7.43 -1.12 -21.99
C SER A 30 8.46 -0.20 -21.32
N ILE A 31 8.18 1.09 -21.15
CA ILE A 31 9.05 2.01 -20.40
C ILE A 31 9.22 1.58 -18.93
N LYS A 32 8.17 1.06 -18.29
CA LYS A 32 8.27 0.54 -16.92
C LYS A 32 9.14 -0.72 -16.86
N LEU A 33 9.04 -1.58 -17.87
CA LEU A 33 9.80 -2.82 -17.95
C LEU A 33 11.29 -2.57 -18.25
N LYS A 34 11.58 -1.58 -19.10
CA LYS A 34 12.94 -1.08 -19.32
C LYS A 34 13.59 -0.58 -18.01
N LYS A 35 12.84 0.04 -17.11
CA LYS A 35 13.33 0.41 -15.76
C LYS A 35 13.68 -0.79 -14.88
N PHE A 36 13.17 -1.98 -15.20
CA PHE A 36 13.51 -3.22 -14.52
C PHE A 36 14.62 -4.01 -15.24
N GLY A 37 15.22 -3.44 -16.29
CA GLY A 37 16.28 -4.10 -17.08
C GLY A 37 15.75 -5.07 -18.13
N ILE A 38 14.45 -5.07 -18.40
CA ILE A 38 13.83 -5.93 -19.42
C ILE A 38 13.59 -5.05 -20.66
N ASP A 39 14.44 -5.16 -21.67
CA ASP A 39 14.28 -4.41 -22.93
C ASP A 39 13.65 -5.28 -24.01
N ILE A 40 12.33 -5.13 -24.17
CA ILE A 40 11.47 -5.89 -25.10
C ILE A 40 11.91 -5.71 -26.57
N LEU A 41 12.69 -4.66 -26.86
CA LEU A 41 13.14 -4.31 -28.21
C LEU A 41 14.58 -4.74 -28.52
N GLN A 42 15.37 -5.10 -27.51
CA GLN A 42 16.81 -5.25 -27.66
C GLN A 42 17.28 -6.69 -27.45
N ASP A 43 16.60 -7.43 -26.59
CA ASP A 43 16.91 -8.82 -26.37
C ASP A 43 15.87 -9.68 -27.10
N GLU A 44 16.32 -10.60 -27.97
CA GLU A 44 15.50 -11.65 -28.61
C GLU A 44 14.92 -12.66 -27.59
N ILE A 45 14.72 -12.23 -26.34
CA ILE A 45 14.14 -13.02 -25.29
C ILE A 45 12.67 -13.19 -25.66
N THR A 46 12.28 -14.42 -25.94
CA THR A 46 10.88 -14.86 -25.98
C THR A 46 10.31 -14.79 -24.56
N ILE A 47 10.21 -13.59 -23.97
CA ILE A 47 9.62 -13.39 -22.65
C ILE A 47 8.15 -13.70 -22.79
N ASN A 48 7.70 -14.74 -22.09
CA ASN A 48 6.30 -15.11 -22.08
C ASN A 48 5.47 -13.92 -21.59
N LYS A 49 4.51 -13.45 -22.40
CA LYS A 49 3.60 -12.32 -22.13
C LYS A 49 3.01 -12.39 -20.72
N PHE A 50 2.75 -13.60 -20.25
CA PHE A 50 2.25 -13.88 -18.90
C PHE A 50 3.23 -13.49 -17.77
N GLN A 51 4.54 -13.70 -17.95
CA GLN A 51 5.55 -13.32 -16.94
C GLN A 51 5.66 -11.79 -16.82
N LEU A 52 5.61 -11.09 -17.95
CA LEU A 52 5.67 -9.64 -18.03
C LEU A 52 4.45 -8.98 -17.38
N GLU A 53 3.26 -9.55 -17.61
CA GLU A 53 2.01 -9.14 -16.96
C GLU A 53 2.10 -9.30 -15.45
N ASN A 54 2.67 -10.41 -14.98
CA ASN A 54 2.79 -10.70 -13.56
C ASN A 54 3.74 -9.71 -12.85
N ILE A 55 4.82 -9.27 -13.51
CA ILE A 55 5.70 -8.19 -13.02
C ILE A 55 4.91 -6.89 -12.83
N LEU A 56 4.15 -6.49 -13.84
CA LEU A 56 3.35 -5.26 -13.80
C LEU A 56 2.22 -5.34 -12.77
N PHE A 57 1.63 -6.52 -12.59
CA PHE A 57 0.62 -6.78 -11.56
C PHE A 57 1.20 -6.58 -10.16
N HIS A 58 2.33 -7.22 -9.87
CA HIS A 58 2.99 -7.07 -8.58
C HIS A 58 3.51 -5.65 -8.33
N ASP A 59 3.97 -4.93 -9.37
CA ASP A 59 4.36 -3.52 -9.25
C ASP A 59 3.17 -2.60 -8.90
N ARG A 60 2.01 -2.79 -9.56
CA ARG A 60 0.77 -2.07 -9.24
C ARG A 60 0.33 -2.33 -7.81
N ARG A 61 0.23 -3.61 -7.41
CA ARG A 61 -0.15 -3.99 -6.04
C ARG A 61 0.88 -3.51 -5.01
N TYR A 62 2.17 -3.47 -5.34
CA TYR A 62 3.22 -2.88 -4.48
C TYR A 62 2.93 -1.40 -4.20
N LYS A 63 2.67 -0.61 -5.25
CA LYS A 63 2.37 0.83 -5.14
C LYS A 63 1.11 1.10 -4.33
N VAL A 64 0.04 0.36 -4.61
CA VAL A 64 -1.24 0.47 -3.88
C VAL A 64 -1.03 0.14 -2.40
N ASN A 65 -0.43 -1.00 -2.08
CA ASN A 65 -0.18 -1.39 -0.69
C ASN A 65 0.76 -0.40 0.03
N LYS A 66 1.75 0.16 -0.67
CA LYS A 66 2.63 1.19 -0.10
C LYS A 66 1.85 2.47 0.22
N ALA A 67 0.98 2.91 -0.69
CA ALA A 67 0.15 4.09 -0.50
C ALA A 67 -0.80 3.92 0.69
N PHE A 68 -1.52 2.80 0.78
CA PHE A 68 -2.38 2.51 1.93
C PHE A 68 -1.60 2.45 3.25
N ASN A 69 -0.43 1.79 3.27
CA ASN A 69 0.41 1.78 4.46
C ASN A 69 0.84 3.20 4.89
N ILE A 70 1.20 4.07 3.95
CA ILE A 70 1.56 5.47 4.27
C ILE A 70 0.32 6.22 4.77
N PHE A 71 -0.80 6.12 4.07
CA PHE A 71 -2.04 6.79 4.42
C PHE A 71 -2.48 6.48 5.85
N PHE A 72 -2.55 5.20 6.22
CA PHE A 72 -2.95 4.79 7.56
C PHE A 72 -1.94 5.18 8.65
N LYS A 73 -0.64 5.22 8.33
CA LYS A 73 0.38 5.72 9.27
C LYS A 73 0.28 7.23 9.49
N VAL A 74 0.07 7.99 8.42
CA VAL A 74 -0.08 9.45 8.48
C VAL A 74 -1.35 9.82 9.23
N LEU A 75 -2.45 9.07 9.04
CA LEU A 75 -3.65 9.25 9.85
C LEU A 75 -3.42 8.87 11.31
N ALA A 76 -2.71 7.77 11.60
CA ALA A 76 -2.47 7.32 12.96
C ALA A 76 -1.62 8.31 13.79
N ALA A 77 -0.61 8.92 13.18
CA ALA A 77 0.35 9.78 13.86
C ALA A 77 -0.27 10.92 14.71
N PRO A 78 -1.16 11.79 14.16
CA PRO A 78 -1.77 12.86 14.95
C PRO A 78 -2.63 12.33 16.09
N TYR A 79 -3.37 11.23 15.92
CA TYR A 79 -4.18 10.66 16.99
C TYR A 79 -3.32 10.11 18.13
N VAL A 80 -2.20 9.43 17.82
CA VAL A 80 -1.25 8.98 18.85
C VAL A 80 -0.65 10.19 19.58
N ILE A 81 -0.21 11.22 18.86
CA ILE A 81 0.38 12.43 19.45
C ILE A 81 -0.62 13.12 20.38
N LEU A 82 -1.87 13.30 19.94
CA LEU A 82 -2.93 13.88 20.76
C LEU A 82 -3.23 13.01 21.99
N GLY A 83 -3.24 11.68 21.82
CA GLY A 83 -3.42 10.73 22.92
C GLY A 83 -2.33 10.86 23.98
N VAL A 84 -1.05 10.87 23.56
CA VAL A 84 0.10 11.04 24.46
C VAL A 84 0.11 12.41 25.12
N ALA A 85 -0.14 13.49 24.35
CA ALA A 85 -0.16 14.86 24.86
C ALA A 85 -1.25 15.04 25.92
N SER A 86 -2.40 14.41 25.71
CA SER A 86 -3.52 14.40 26.64
C SER A 86 -3.17 13.71 27.97
N PHE A 87 -2.55 12.53 27.93
CA PHE A 87 -2.07 11.89 29.17
C PHE A 87 -0.95 12.69 29.84
N ALA A 88 -0.03 13.27 29.06
CA ALA A 88 1.06 14.09 29.58
C ALA A 88 0.57 15.39 30.25
N SER A 89 -0.57 15.95 29.81
CA SER A 89 -1.15 17.16 30.39
C SER A 89 -2.08 16.89 31.59
N MET A 90 -2.35 15.63 31.95
CA MET A 90 -3.34 15.27 32.98
C MET A 90 -3.08 15.96 34.32
N GLY A 91 -1.82 16.03 34.76
CA GLY A 91 -1.44 16.69 36.01
C GLY A 91 -1.66 18.22 36.02
N ARG A 92 -1.65 18.85 34.84
CA ARG A 92 -1.90 20.30 34.66
C ARG A 92 -3.36 20.62 34.31
N THR A 93 -4.20 19.60 34.10
CA THR A 93 -5.60 19.79 33.71
C THR A 93 -6.46 20.10 34.95
N PRO A 94 -7.32 21.13 34.91
CA PRO A 94 -8.28 21.42 35.98
C PRO A 94 -9.15 20.20 36.29
N THR A 95 -9.47 19.99 37.57
CA THR A 95 -10.17 18.78 38.07
C THR A 95 -11.48 18.48 37.32
N GLY A 96 -12.27 19.50 36.98
CA GLY A 96 -13.52 19.33 36.21
C GLY A 96 -13.34 18.84 34.77
N TRP A 97 -12.15 19.02 34.18
CA TRP A 97 -11.84 18.63 32.80
C TRP A 97 -10.95 17.40 32.69
N ARG A 98 -10.45 16.87 33.81
CA ARG A 98 -9.56 15.70 33.83
C ARG A 98 -10.19 14.47 33.19
N GLY A 99 -11.48 14.22 33.44
CA GLY A 99 -12.20 13.09 32.84
C GLY A 99 -12.26 13.18 31.32
N LEU A 100 -12.57 14.37 30.78
CA LEU A 100 -12.59 14.61 29.34
C LEU A 100 -11.18 14.46 28.73
N ASN A 101 -10.16 14.96 29.43
CA ASN A 101 -8.78 14.81 28.98
C ASN A 101 -8.40 13.33 28.91
N VAL A 102 -8.62 12.54 29.98
CA VAL A 102 -8.34 11.09 29.94
C VAL A 102 -9.08 10.38 28.80
N LEU A 103 -10.35 10.72 28.55
CA LEU A 103 -11.10 10.18 27.41
C LEU A 103 -10.47 10.55 26.07
N ALA A 104 -10.04 11.80 25.88
CA ALA A 104 -9.31 12.22 24.68
C ALA A 104 -8.00 11.45 24.51
N GLY A 105 -7.28 11.20 25.61
CA GLY A 105 -6.10 10.35 25.68
C GLY A 105 -6.35 8.93 25.16
N VAL A 106 -7.35 8.26 25.74
CA VAL A 106 -7.74 6.89 25.37
C VAL A 106 -8.19 6.81 23.91
N VAL A 107 -9.04 7.74 23.46
CA VAL A 107 -9.54 7.76 22.08
C VAL A 107 -8.39 8.02 21.10
N GLY A 108 -7.49 8.97 21.40
CA GLY A 108 -6.33 9.27 20.57
C GLY A 108 -5.41 8.06 20.41
N LEU A 109 -5.05 7.39 21.51
CA LEU A 109 -4.24 6.17 21.46
C LEU A 109 -4.98 5.01 20.79
N GLY A 110 -6.28 4.87 21.02
CA GLY A 110 -7.10 3.81 20.41
C GLY A 110 -7.18 3.94 18.90
N LEU A 111 -7.57 5.12 18.40
CA LEU A 111 -7.66 5.40 16.96
C LEU A 111 -6.28 5.39 16.29
N GLY A 112 -5.27 5.96 16.95
CA GLY A 112 -3.90 5.95 16.46
C GLY A 112 -3.31 4.54 16.40
N GLY A 113 -3.52 3.75 17.46
CA GLY A 113 -3.11 2.35 17.53
C GLY A 113 -3.80 1.48 16.48
N ALA A 114 -5.11 1.64 16.31
CA ALA A 114 -5.89 0.94 15.28
C ALA A 114 -5.42 1.31 13.86
N GLY A 115 -5.24 2.60 13.57
CA GLY A 115 -4.74 3.06 12.27
C GLY A 115 -3.35 2.51 11.97
N TYR A 116 -2.44 2.52 12.95
CA TYR A 116 -1.13 1.91 12.79
C TYR A 116 -1.21 0.39 12.61
N GLY A 117 -2.09 -0.29 13.36
CA GLY A 117 -2.36 -1.72 13.23
C GLY A 117 -2.81 -2.09 11.82
N ILE A 118 -3.76 -1.36 11.26
CA ILE A 118 -4.26 -1.55 9.88
C ILE A 118 -3.14 -1.32 8.86
N SER A 119 -2.17 -0.43 9.11
CA SER A 119 -1.04 -0.21 8.19
C SER A 119 -0.09 -1.41 8.05
N ARG A 120 0.02 -2.27 9.09
CA ARG A 120 0.94 -3.42 9.14
C ARG A 120 0.73 -4.45 8.03
N PRO A 121 -0.48 -4.98 7.78
CA PRO A 121 -0.71 -5.93 6.69
C PRO A 121 -0.38 -5.32 5.32
N PHE A 122 -0.69 -4.05 5.08
CA PHE A 122 -0.33 -3.37 3.83
C PHE A 122 1.19 -3.24 3.64
N ARG A 123 1.95 -2.97 4.72
CA ARG A 123 3.42 -2.99 4.67
C ARG A 123 3.95 -4.38 4.27
N ARG A 124 3.44 -5.44 4.90
CA ARG A 124 3.83 -6.83 4.60
C ARG A 124 3.46 -7.21 3.16
N GLY A 125 2.25 -6.87 2.71
CA GLY A 125 1.78 -7.11 1.35
C GLY A 125 2.61 -6.35 0.30
N SER A 126 2.99 -5.10 0.58
CA SER A 126 3.88 -4.32 -0.28
C SER A 126 5.25 -5.01 -0.42
N LEU A 127 5.88 -5.38 0.69
CA LEU A 127 7.18 -6.07 0.66
C LEU A 127 7.10 -7.43 -0.06
N LYS A 128 6.04 -8.20 0.18
CA LYS A 128 5.77 -9.48 -0.50
C LYS A 128 5.70 -9.28 -2.02
N ASN A 129 4.92 -8.31 -2.48
CA ASN A 129 4.78 -8.02 -3.92
C ASN A 129 6.08 -7.53 -4.55
N LYS A 130 6.84 -6.68 -3.84
CA LYS A 130 8.17 -6.26 -4.29
C LYS A 130 9.08 -7.47 -4.48
N PHE A 131 9.12 -8.36 -3.50
CA PHE A 131 9.96 -9.55 -3.55
C PHE A 131 9.58 -10.51 -4.69
N PHE A 132 8.28 -10.76 -4.92
CA PHE A 132 7.84 -11.57 -6.06
C PHE A 132 8.22 -10.96 -7.40
N ARG A 133 7.99 -9.65 -7.57
CA ARG A 133 8.40 -8.93 -8.77
C ARG A 133 9.90 -9.07 -9.01
N ASP A 134 10.71 -8.78 -8.00
CA ASP A 134 12.18 -8.80 -8.11
C ASP A 134 12.69 -10.21 -8.40
N ARG A 135 12.06 -11.26 -7.83
CA ARG A 135 12.38 -12.66 -8.14
C ARG A 135 12.07 -13.04 -9.59
N ILE A 136 10.93 -12.61 -10.14
CA ILE A 136 10.57 -12.89 -11.54
C ILE A 136 11.54 -12.17 -12.48
N VAL A 137 11.84 -10.89 -12.19
CA VAL A 137 12.82 -10.10 -12.97
C VAL A 137 14.19 -10.77 -12.97
N GLN A 138 14.69 -11.19 -11.80
CA GLN A 138 15.96 -11.90 -11.70
C GLN A 138 15.97 -13.22 -12.48
N ARG A 139 14.87 -13.98 -12.45
CA ARG A 139 14.77 -15.22 -13.22
C ARG A 139 14.86 -14.95 -14.72
N ILE A 140 14.15 -13.95 -15.22
CA ILE A 140 14.18 -13.57 -16.64
C ILE A 140 15.59 -13.13 -17.05
N LEU A 141 16.26 -12.30 -16.24
CA LEU A 141 17.63 -11.85 -16.51
C LEU A 141 18.68 -12.98 -16.48
N ASN A 142 18.44 -14.03 -15.69
CA ASN A 142 19.31 -15.21 -15.66
C ASN A 142 19.02 -16.19 -16.81
N GLU A 143 17.79 -16.23 -17.32
CA GLU A 143 17.40 -17.04 -18.49
C GLU A 143 17.82 -16.37 -19.81
N SER A 144 18.06 -15.06 -19.81
CA SER A 144 18.49 -14.29 -20.98
C SER A 144 20.00 -14.17 -21.17
N ASN A 145 20.80 -14.55 -20.17
CA ASN A 145 22.27 -14.62 -20.25
C ASN A 145 22.72 -16.07 -20.42
#